data_AF-A0A8T0Q312-F1
#
_entry.id   AF-A0A8T0Q312-F1
#
_cell.length_a   1.000
_cell.length_b   1.000
_cell.length_c   1.000
_cell.angle_alpha   90.00
_cell.angle_beta   90.00
_cell.angle_gamma   90.00
#
_symmetry.space_group_name_H-M   'P 1'
#
loop_
_entity.id
_entity.type
_entity.pdbx_description
1 polymer ?
#
loop_
_entity_poly.entity_id
_entity_poly.type
_entity_poly.pdbx_seq_one_letter_code
_entity_poly.pdbx_strand_id
1 'polypeptide(L)'
;MAVVWFVGFGVVLLIISCCCCFCGSKDGDYSPCCYFTSLAFLVILTIATITGCVILHCGSDLFHHSSIKTVDYVVGQGDLTADNLRNFAGSLAAAKNITIDQIFLPADVQGKIDIVEEKLNSSANEFSTRLLENSIKIKKVVNHMEHELMAAAAVMGGLAVFGFLFSVLGLRFLVSILVVLAWFNLTVILMTSGVFLLLHNVVGDTCVAMDDWVTHPQAHTALDDILPCVDVATANLSLYRSQEVTAQLVALVNNVVVNISNREFPPGLLPLYFNQSGPLMPVLCNPFNPDMSPRACAPGEVDFKSAAREWKRFECRTAGPPGSEVCATPGRLTPAAYGQMTAATSVSQGLYEYGPFLVQLQDCSFVRETFLSISDNNCPGLERYSRHVYVGLIIISGAVMLSVVFWMVHTRQRRRRAMAKQL
;
A
#
# COMPACT_ATOMS: atom_id res chain seq x y z
N MET A 1 18.49 -5.51 28.21
CA MET A 1 18.81 -6.95 28.17
C MET A 1 20.12 -7.25 27.44
N ALA A 2 20.31 -6.82 26.18
CA ALA A 2 21.56 -7.07 25.43
C ALA A 2 22.83 -6.56 26.14
N VAL A 3 22.82 -5.32 26.66
CA VAL A 3 23.96 -4.73 27.40
C VAL A 3 24.28 -5.52 28.67
N VAL A 4 23.25 -5.89 29.44
CA VAL A 4 23.40 -6.68 30.68
C VAL A 4 23.99 -8.05 30.37
N TRP A 5 23.52 -8.72 29.31
CA TRP A 5 24.11 -9.98 28.86
C TRP A 5 25.56 -9.81 28.43
N PHE A 6 25.85 -8.80 27.59
CA PHE A 6 27.19 -8.61 27.05
C PHE A 6 28.22 -8.36 28.15
N VAL A 7 27.93 -7.44 29.07
CA VAL A 7 28.83 -7.08 30.17
C VAL A 7 28.87 -8.18 31.22
N GLY A 8 27.70 -8.70 31.64
CA GLY A 8 27.61 -9.72 32.68
C GLY A 8 28.28 -11.02 32.27
N PHE A 9 28.03 -11.50 31.05
CA PHE A 9 28.66 -12.72 30.55
C PHE A 9 30.18 -12.54 30.33
N GLY A 10 30.61 -11.37 29.82
CA GLY A 10 32.03 -11.04 29.69
C GLY A 10 32.77 -11.04 31.04
N VAL A 11 32.18 -10.43 32.07
CA VAL A 11 32.74 -10.44 33.44
C VAL A 11 32.82 -11.86 34.00
N VAL A 12 31.79 -12.69 33.79
CA VAL A 12 31.79 -14.10 34.22
C VAL A 12 32.88 -14.90 33.49
N LEU A 13 33.05 -14.72 32.18
CA LEU A 13 34.13 -15.36 31.42
C LEU A 13 35.52 -14.93 31.91
N LEU A 14 35.72 -13.65 32.21
CA LEU A 14 36.97 -13.12 32.75
C LEU A 14 37.26 -13.69 34.14
N ILE A 15 36.26 -13.76 35.02
CA ILE A 15 36.40 -14.37 36.36
C ILE A 15 36.76 -15.86 36.21
N ILE A 16 36.07 -16.61 35.34
CA ILE A 16 36.36 -18.01 35.09
C ILE A 16 37.78 -18.20 34.54
N SER A 17 38.22 -17.34 33.61
CA SER A 17 39.58 -17.36 33.05
C SER A 17 40.63 -17.07 34.11
N CYS A 18 40.45 -16.01 34.91
CA CYS A 18 41.34 -15.66 36.00
C CYS A 18 41.38 -16.76 37.08
N CYS A 19 40.24 -17.30 37.51
CA CYS A 19 40.21 -18.38 38.50
C CYS A 19 40.82 -19.69 37.96
N CYS A 20 40.71 -20.01 36.67
CA CYS A 20 41.39 -21.17 36.07
C CYS A 20 42.90 -20.97 35.89
N CYS A 21 43.38 -19.74 35.73
CA CYS A 21 44.82 -19.43 35.65
C CYS A 21 45.48 -19.34 37.03
N PHE A 22 44.75 -18.91 38.08
CA PHE A 22 45.30 -18.69 39.42
C PHE A 22 45.00 -19.82 40.43
N CYS A 23 44.04 -20.70 40.18
CA CYS A 23 43.78 -21.86 41.05
C CYS A 23 44.28 -23.15 40.41
N GLY A 24 45.37 -23.70 40.96
CA GLY A 24 45.76 -25.09 40.72
C GLY A 24 44.59 -26.03 41.03
N SER A 25 44.35 -27.00 40.15
CA SER A 25 43.23 -27.93 40.19
C SER A 25 43.13 -28.62 41.55
N LYS A 26 42.20 -28.16 42.41
CA LYS A 26 41.80 -28.90 43.61
C LYS A 26 40.90 -30.05 43.18
N ASP A 27 41.28 -31.25 43.61
CA ASP A 27 40.60 -32.52 43.35
C ASP A 27 39.10 -32.39 43.63
N GLY A 28 38.32 -32.43 42.55
CA GLY A 28 36.87 -32.45 42.60
C GLY A 28 36.41 -33.74 41.95
N ASP A 29 35.95 -34.68 42.78
CA ASP A 29 35.52 -36.01 42.40
C ASP A 29 34.59 -36.02 41.17
N TYR A 30 34.75 -37.03 40.32
CA TYR A 30 33.88 -37.22 39.16
C TYR A 30 32.47 -37.60 39.62
N SER A 31 31.47 -36.76 39.32
CA SER A 31 30.05 -37.09 39.53
C SER A 31 29.41 -37.60 38.23
N PRO A 32 29.03 -38.89 38.14
CA PRO A 32 28.35 -39.45 36.97
C PRO A 32 27.02 -38.76 36.69
N CYS A 33 26.28 -38.43 37.75
CA CYS A 33 24.99 -37.74 37.67
C CYS A 33 25.12 -36.40 36.93
N CYS A 34 26.13 -35.60 37.28
CA CYS A 34 26.36 -34.29 36.67
C CYS A 34 26.76 -34.39 35.18
N TYR A 35 27.41 -35.48 34.76
CA TYR A 35 27.75 -35.77 33.37
C TYR A 35 26.52 -36.16 32.53
N PHE A 36 25.66 -37.04 33.05
CA PHE A 36 24.43 -37.43 32.36
C PHE A 36 23.42 -36.30 32.28
N THR A 37 23.26 -35.51 33.36
CA THR A 37 22.37 -34.35 33.34
C THR A 37 22.85 -33.28 32.36
N SER A 38 24.15 -32.96 32.32
CA SER A 38 24.68 -31.99 31.35
C SER A 38 24.51 -32.46 29.91
N LEU A 39 24.67 -33.76 29.63
CA LEU A 39 24.41 -34.31 28.31
C LEU A 39 22.93 -34.22 27.92
N ALA A 40 22.01 -34.56 28.84
CA ALA A 40 20.58 -34.48 28.59
C ALA A 40 20.14 -33.04 28.29
N PHE A 41 20.59 -32.05 29.08
CA PHE A 41 20.32 -30.65 28.82
C PHE A 41 20.89 -30.18 27.48
N LEU A 42 22.11 -30.62 27.11
CA LEU A 42 22.69 -30.29 25.81
C LEU A 42 21.83 -30.79 24.65
N VAL A 43 21.29 -32.01 24.72
CA VAL A 43 20.39 -32.55 23.69
C VAL A 43 19.08 -31.77 23.64
N ILE A 44 18.47 -31.46 24.79
CA ILE A 44 17.20 -30.72 24.84
C ILE A 44 17.38 -29.30 24.28
N LEU A 45 18.46 -28.61 24.66
CA LEU A 45 18.71 -27.24 24.23
C LEU A 45 19.08 -27.13 22.75
N THR A 46 19.75 -28.15 22.19
CA THR A 46 20.03 -28.18 20.74
C THR A 46 18.76 -28.41 19.95
N ILE A 47 17.89 -29.33 20.39
CA ILE A 47 16.56 -29.53 19.80
C ILE A 47 15.75 -28.23 19.89
N ALA A 48 15.71 -27.59 21.06
CA ALA A 48 15.01 -26.33 21.26
C ALA A 48 15.54 -25.22 20.33
N THR A 49 16.85 -25.13 20.13
CA THR A 49 17.45 -24.17 19.20
C THR A 49 17.04 -24.46 17.76
N ILE A 50 17.06 -25.72 17.33
CA ILE A 50 16.63 -26.13 15.98
C ILE A 50 15.15 -25.80 15.79
N THR A 51 14.28 -26.13 16.75
CA THR A 51 12.85 -25.77 16.71
C THR A 51 12.66 -24.27 16.64
N GLY A 52 13.42 -23.49 17.42
CA GLY A 52 13.41 -22.03 17.37
C GLY A 52 13.81 -21.49 15.99
N CYS A 53 14.85 -22.04 15.36
CA CYS A 53 15.27 -21.67 14.01
C CYS A 53 14.19 -21.96 12.96
N VAL A 54 13.49 -23.10 13.07
CA VAL A 54 12.38 -23.45 12.17
C VAL A 54 11.22 -22.47 12.33
N ILE A 55 10.81 -22.18 13.58
CA ILE A 55 9.74 -21.20 13.88
C ILE A 55 10.12 -19.82 13.34
N LEU A 56 11.37 -19.39 13.56
CA LEU A 56 11.86 -18.10 13.09
C LEU A 56 11.84 -18.01 11.56
N HIS A 57 12.30 -19.05 10.88
CA HIS A 57 12.32 -19.10 9.41
C HIS A 57 10.91 -19.05 8.83
N CYS A 58 10.02 -19.94 9.28
CA CYS A 58 8.63 -19.96 8.81
C CYS A 58 7.89 -18.65 9.16
N GLY A 59 8.11 -18.11 10.36
CA GLY A 59 7.55 -16.83 10.77
C GLY A 59 8.04 -15.68 9.90
N SER A 60 9.34 -15.65 9.56
CA SER A 60 9.95 -14.59 8.77
C SER A 60 9.44 -14.58 7.33
N ASP A 61 9.38 -15.74 6.68
CA ASP A 61 8.87 -15.89 5.30
C ASP A 61 7.40 -15.46 5.20
N LEU A 62 6.56 -15.94 6.13
CA LEU A 62 5.14 -15.57 6.16
C LEU A 62 4.91 -14.10 6.49
N PHE A 63 5.70 -13.52 7.42
CA PHE A 63 5.64 -12.10 7.73
C PHE A 63 6.06 -11.24 6.54
N HIS A 64 7.15 -11.63 5.86
CA HIS A 64 7.62 -10.97 4.65
C HIS A 64 6.52 -10.99 3.58
N HIS A 65 5.99 -12.16 3.24
CA HIS A 65 4.97 -12.29 2.21
C HIS A 65 3.71 -11.47 2.53
N SER A 66 3.23 -11.52 3.78
CA SER A 66 2.09 -10.73 4.24
C SER A 66 2.35 -9.23 4.17
N SER A 67 3.57 -8.77 4.50
CA SER A 67 3.95 -7.36 4.45
C SER A 67 4.01 -6.85 3.00
N ILE A 68 4.64 -7.60 2.10
CA ILE A 68 4.70 -7.26 0.67
C ILE A 68 3.29 -7.18 0.08
N LYS A 69 2.42 -8.17 0.35
CA LYS A 69 1.03 -8.18 -0.11
C LYS A 69 0.23 -6.97 0.40
N THR A 70 0.47 -6.55 1.64
CA THR A 70 -0.20 -5.38 2.22
C THR A 70 0.23 -4.09 1.55
N VAL A 71 1.54 -3.93 1.31
CA VAL A 71 2.08 -2.77 0.59
C VAL A 71 1.55 -2.73 -0.85
N ASP A 72 1.52 -3.87 -1.55
CA ASP A 72 0.99 -3.96 -2.91
C ASP A 72 -0.48 -3.60 -3.00
N TYR A 73 -1.28 -4.03 -2.02
CA TYR A 73 -2.69 -3.66 -1.93
C TYR A 73 -2.87 -2.15 -1.78
N VAL A 74 -2.12 -1.51 -0.87
CA VAL A 74 -2.18 -0.06 -0.65
C VAL A 74 -1.73 0.71 -1.90
N VAL A 75 -0.67 0.25 -2.58
CA VAL A 75 -0.23 0.83 -3.85
C VAL A 75 -1.32 0.71 -4.90
N GLY A 76 -1.96 -0.45 -5.03
CA GLY A 76 -3.05 -0.66 -5.99
C GLY A 76 -4.26 0.25 -5.76
N GLN A 77 -4.67 0.47 -4.50
CA GLN A 77 -5.74 1.42 -4.17
C GLN A 77 -5.35 2.88 -4.48
N GLY A 78 -4.09 3.23 -4.25
CA GLY A 78 -3.59 4.56 -4.58
C GLY A 78 -3.45 4.79 -6.09
N ASP A 79 -3.02 3.79 -6.86
CA ASP A 79 -2.98 3.90 -8.32
C ASP A 79 -4.39 4.01 -8.91
N LEU A 80 -5.38 3.27 -8.39
CA LEU A 80 -6.78 3.45 -8.76
C LEU A 80 -7.27 4.87 -8.49
N THR A 81 -6.85 5.46 -7.37
CA THR A 81 -7.15 6.86 -7.05
C THR A 81 -6.50 7.82 -8.04
N ALA A 82 -5.21 7.67 -8.31
CA ALA A 82 -4.47 8.52 -9.23
C ALA A 82 -5.04 8.43 -10.66
N ASP A 83 -5.41 7.24 -11.12
CA ASP A 83 -5.97 7.03 -12.45
C ASP A 83 -7.36 7.63 -12.61
N ASN A 84 -8.24 7.48 -11.61
CA ASN A 84 -9.54 8.16 -11.62
C ASN A 84 -9.39 9.69 -11.67
N LEU A 85 -8.45 10.25 -10.90
CA LEU A 85 -8.17 11.70 -10.92
C LEU A 85 -7.61 12.14 -12.28
N ARG A 86 -6.70 11.37 -12.90
CA ARG A 86 -6.15 11.67 -14.24
C ARG A 86 -7.22 11.59 -15.32
N ASN A 87 -8.09 10.58 -15.26
CA ASN A 87 -9.16 10.42 -16.25
C ASN A 87 -10.23 11.52 -16.11
N PHE A 88 -10.53 11.95 -14.87
CA PHE A 88 -11.38 13.10 -14.63
C PHE A 88 -10.73 14.40 -15.16
N ALA A 89 -9.45 14.62 -14.89
CA ALA A 89 -8.70 15.75 -15.45
C ALA A 89 -8.69 15.72 -16.98
N GLY A 90 -8.51 14.56 -17.61
CA GLY A 90 -8.60 14.40 -19.07
C GLY A 90 -9.99 14.74 -19.62
N SER A 91 -11.05 14.42 -18.87
CA SER A 91 -12.43 14.79 -19.22
C SER A 91 -12.66 16.30 -19.18
N LEU A 92 -11.99 17.01 -18.25
CA LEU A 92 -11.97 18.47 -18.17
C LEU A 92 -11.12 19.10 -19.29
N ALA A 93 -9.96 18.52 -19.60
CA ALA A 93 -9.05 18.98 -20.65
C ALA A 93 -9.72 19.00 -22.03
N ALA A 94 -10.67 18.10 -22.28
CA ALA A 94 -11.45 18.10 -23.51
C ALA A 94 -12.23 19.42 -23.72
N ALA A 95 -12.63 20.12 -22.65
CA ALA A 95 -13.27 21.44 -22.69
C ALA A 95 -12.40 22.54 -23.31
N LYS A 96 -11.07 22.36 -23.27
CA LYS A 96 -10.07 23.34 -23.69
C LYS A 96 -9.91 23.48 -25.20
N ASN A 97 -10.14 22.40 -25.95
CA ASN A 97 -9.69 22.30 -27.35
C ASN A 97 -10.58 23.08 -28.36
N ILE A 98 -11.33 24.08 -27.89
CA ILE A 98 -12.49 24.70 -28.58
C ILE A 98 -12.43 26.23 -28.56
N THR A 99 -11.23 26.77 -28.44
CA THR A 99 -10.89 28.16 -28.13
C THR A 99 -11.39 29.25 -29.10
N ILE A 100 -12.21 28.95 -30.10
CA ILE A 100 -12.45 29.89 -31.21
C ILE A 100 -13.80 30.64 -31.10
N ASP A 101 -14.90 30.08 -30.58
CA ASP A 101 -16.24 30.72 -30.78
C ASP A 101 -17.18 30.92 -29.56
N GLN A 102 -16.73 30.74 -28.31
CA GLN A 102 -17.47 31.16 -27.08
C GLN A 102 -18.98 30.80 -26.98
N ILE A 103 -19.47 29.73 -27.62
CA ILE A 103 -20.93 29.42 -27.61
C ILE A 103 -21.36 28.78 -26.28
N PHE A 104 -20.47 28.06 -25.60
CA PHE A 104 -20.83 27.26 -24.40
C PHE A 104 -20.16 27.67 -23.08
N LEU A 105 -18.90 28.16 -23.06
CA LEU A 105 -18.17 28.47 -21.83
C LEU A 105 -17.41 29.82 -21.95
N PRO A 106 -17.66 30.80 -21.06
CA PRO A 106 -16.90 32.05 -21.04
C PRO A 106 -15.45 31.83 -20.57
N ALA A 107 -14.56 32.75 -20.96
CA ALA A 107 -13.11 32.62 -20.77
C ALA A 107 -12.67 32.53 -19.28
N ASP A 108 -13.45 33.11 -18.37
CA ASP A 108 -13.19 33.04 -16.92
C ASP A 108 -13.41 31.62 -16.36
N VAL A 109 -14.41 30.90 -16.88
CA VAL A 109 -14.68 29.50 -16.51
C VAL A 109 -13.62 28.58 -17.10
N GLN A 110 -13.17 28.84 -18.33
CA GLN A 110 -12.07 28.10 -18.95
C GLN A 110 -10.78 28.21 -18.15
N GLY A 111 -10.40 29.41 -17.70
CA GLY A 111 -9.21 29.60 -16.87
C GLY A 111 -9.32 28.89 -15.51
N LYS A 112 -10.51 28.77 -14.92
CA LYS A 112 -10.73 27.96 -13.70
C LYS A 112 -10.59 26.47 -13.96
N ILE A 113 -11.08 25.99 -15.10
CA ILE A 113 -10.93 24.58 -15.51
C ILE A 113 -9.44 24.25 -15.71
N ASP A 114 -8.66 25.13 -16.34
CA ASP A 114 -7.21 24.95 -16.51
C ASP A 114 -6.50 24.76 -15.16
N ILE A 115 -6.81 25.62 -14.17
CA ILE A 115 -6.22 25.55 -12.83
C ILE A 115 -6.59 24.22 -12.15
N VAL A 116 -7.84 23.77 -12.28
CA VAL A 116 -8.32 22.53 -11.66
C VAL A 116 -7.69 21.30 -12.35
N GLU A 117 -7.64 21.27 -13.68
CA GLU A 117 -7.02 20.21 -14.46
C GLU A 117 -5.54 20.05 -14.09
N GLU A 118 -4.77 21.15 -14.10
CA GLU A 118 -3.35 21.13 -13.77
C GLU A 118 -3.12 20.65 -12.34
N LYS A 119 -3.95 21.10 -11.40
CA LYS A 119 -3.86 20.68 -9.98
C LYS A 119 -4.21 19.21 -9.79
N LEU A 120 -5.22 18.69 -10.48
CA LEU A 120 -5.60 17.28 -10.41
C LEU A 120 -4.50 16.38 -10.97
N ASN A 121 -3.96 16.73 -12.14
CA ASN A 121 -2.92 15.94 -12.79
C ASN A 121 -1.60 15.96 -11.99
N SER A 122 -1.19 17.14 -11.51
CA SER A 122 0.00 17.25 -10.64
C SER A 122 -0.18 16.51 -9.32
N SER A 123 -1.33 16.62 -8.66
CA SER A 123 -1.61 15.91 -7.40
C SER A 123 -1.64 14.39 -7.60
N ALA A 124 -2.26 13.90 -8.67
CA ALA A 124 -2.29 12.47 -8.99
C ALA A 124 -0.89 11.91 -9.28
N ASN A 125 -0.07 12.66 -10.02
CA ASN A 125 1.32 12.29 -10.31
C ASN A 125 2.19 12.31 -9.06
N GLU A 126 2.10 13.36 -8.24
CA GLU A 126 2.85 13.44 -6.99
C GLU A 126 2.44 12.32 -6.03
N PHE A 127 1.14 12.06 -5.90
CA PHE A 127 0.61 11.00 -5.05
C PHE A 127 1.11 9.62 -5.47
N SER A 128 0.91 9.22 -6.73
CA SER A 128 1.36 7.92 -7.26
C SER A 128 2.89 7.80 -7.19
N THR A 129 3.64 8.87 -7.51
CA THR A 129 5.12 8.86 -7.40
C THR A 129 5.58 8.63 -5.95
N ARG A 130 5.05 9.41 -5.00
CA ARG A 130 5.40 9.27 -3.57
C ARG A 130 4.99 7.90 -3.04
N LEU A 131 3.83 7.38 -3.45
CA LEU A 131 3.35 6.07 -3.06
C LEU A 131 4.27 4.96 -3.57
N LEU A 132 4.67 5.00 -4.84
CA LEU A 132 5.60 4.05 -5.43
C LEU A 132 6.97 4.12 -4.72
N GLU A 133 7.53 5.31 -4.52
CA GLU A 133 8.80 5.48 -3.80
C GLU A 133 8.74 4.93 -2.37
N ASN A 134 7.66 5.21 -1.64
CA ASN A 134 7.46 4.70 -0.30
C ASN A 134 7.32 3.18 -0.30
N SER A 135 6.60 2.61 -1.27
CA SER A 135 6.48 1.16 -1.42
C SER A 135 7.84 0.50 -1.63
N ILE A 136 8.70 1.07 -2.50
CA ILE A 136 10.04 0.55 -2.77
C ILE A 136 10.89 0.60 -1.49
N LYS A 137 10.83 1.72 -0.74
CA LYS A 137 11.54 1.87 0.53
C LYS A 137 11.09 0.83 1.56
N ILE A 138 9.79 0.64 1.73
CA ILE A 138 9.25 -0.34 2.69
C ILE A 138 9.63 -1.77 2.28
N LYS A 139 9.43 -2.15 1.01
CA LYS A 139 9.83 -3.47 0.49
C LYS A 139 11.31 -3.72 0.69
N LYS A 140 12.17 -2.73 0.42
CA LYS A 140 13.62 -2.86 0.64
C LYS A 140 13.95 -3.14 2.11
N VAL A 141 13.30 -2.47 3.05
CA VAL A 141 13.48 -2.71 4.50
C VAL A 141 13.02 -4.12 4.87
N VAL A 142 11.83 -4.54 4.43
CA VAL A 142 11.28 -5.87 4.72
C VAL A 142 12.16 -6.99 4.13
N ASN A 143 12.64 -6.83 2.89
CA ASN A 143 13.55 -7.78 2.24
C ASN A 143 14.90 -7.88 3.00
N HIS A 144 15.46 -6.74 3.38
CA HIS A 144 16.72 -6.72 4.13
C HIS A 144 16.56 -7.40 5.50
N MET A 145 15.46 -7.09 6.19
CA MET A 145 15.15 -7.66 7.48
C MET A 145 14.99 -9.18 7.43
N GLU A 146 14.23 -9.71 6.45
CA GLU A 146 14.08 -11.14 6.24
C GLU A 146 15.43 -11.84 6.00
N HIS A 147 16.29 -11.24 5.17
CA HIS A 147 17.62 -11.77 4.89
C HIS A 147 18.49 -11.86 6.15
N GLU A 148 18.50 -10.82 6.98
CA GLU A 148 19.24 -10.79 8.25
C GLU A 148 18.74 -11.85 9.25
N LEU A 149 17.42 -12.08 9.34
CA LEU A 149 16.85 -13.12 10.21
C LEU A 149 17.21 -14.52 9.74
N MET A 150 17.15 -14.78 8.44
CA MET A 150 17.55 -16.08 7.88
C MET A 150 19.03 -16.35 8.14
N ALA A 151 19.90 -15.35 7.93
CA ALA A 151 21.33 -15.47 8.21
C ALA A 151 21.56 -15.75 9.71
N ALA A 152 20.89 -15.02 10.60
CA ALA A 152 21.00 -15.24 12.05
C ALA A 152 20.53 -16.65 12.47
N ALA A 153 19.41 -17.13 11.92
CA ALA A 153 18.90 -18.48 12.18
C ALA A 153 19.91 -19.56 11.75
N ALA A 154 20.52 -19.41 10.58
CA ALA A 154 21.51 -20.35 10.06
C ALA A 154 22.78 -20.38 10.93
N VAL A 155 23.31 -19.21 11.30
CA VAL A 155 24.49 -19.10 12.17
C VAL A 155 24.22 -19.74 13.53
N MET A 156 23.06 -19.48 14.15
CA MET A 156 22.71 -20.04 15.45
C MET A 156 22.46 -21.54 15.42
N GLY A 157 21.79 -22.03 14.38
CA GLY A 157 21.61 -23.48 14.16
C GLY A 157 22.97 -24.18 14.01
N GLY A 158 23.87 -23.58 13.22
CA GLY A 158 25.25 -24.07 13.08
C GLY A 158 26.01 -24.08 14.41
N LEU A 159 25.99 -22.97 15.16
CA LEU A 159 26.61 -22.89 16.49
C LEU A 159 26.07 -23.96 17.44
N ALA A 160 24.75 -24.19 17.44
CA ALA A 160 24.12 -25.21 18.30
C ALA A 160 24.63 -26.61 17.98
N VAL A 161 24.64 -26.99 16.70
CA VAL A 161 25.05 -28.33 16.24
C VAL A 161 26.55 -28.56 16.44
N PHE A 162 27.39 -27.61 16.02
CA PHE A 162 28.85 -27.73 16.20
C PHE A 162 29.25 -27.67 17.67
N GLY A 163 28.59 -26.83 18.47
CA GLY A 163 28.83 -26.76 19.91
C GLY A 163 28.49 -28.06 20.62
N PHE A 164 27.36 -28.67 20.27
CA PHE A 164 27.00 -30.01 20.74
C PHE A 164 28.04 -31.06 20.35
N LEU A 165 28.37 -31.14 19.06
CA LEU A 165 29.31 -32.11 18.51
C LEU A 165 30.69 -31.98 19.17
N PHE A 166 31.25 -30.77 19.24
CA PHE A 166 32.56 -30.54 19.84
C PHE A 166 32.56 -30.71 21.37
N SER A 167 31.45 -30.45 22.04
CA SER A 167 31.33 -30.73 23.48
C SER A 167 31.35 -32.23 23.76
N VAL A 168 30.60 -33.03 22.97
CA VAL A 168 30.62 -34.50 23.05
C VAL A 168 31.99 -35.07 22.66
N LEU A 169 32.62 -34.53 21.60
CA LEU A 169 33.99 -34.88 21.16
C LEU A 169 35.09 -34.31 22.05
N GLY A 170 34.79 -33.45 23.02
CA GLY A 170 35.72 -32.99 24.06
C GLY A 170 36.80 -32.03 23.54
N LEU A 171 36.56 -31.40 22.39
CA LEU A 171 37.50 -30.52 21.70
C LEU A 171 37.48 -29.11 22.32
N ARG A 172 38.16 -28.96 23.45
CA ARG A 172 38.15 -27.74 24.28
C ARG A 172 38.42 -26.45 23.53
N PHE A 173 39.45 -26.46 22.68
CA PHE A 173 39.85 -25.27 21.93
C PHE A 173 38.72 -24.79 21.01
N LEU A 174 38.09 -25.71 20.28
CA LEU A 174 36.96 -25.39 19.40
C LEU A 174 35.73 -24.94 20.19
N VAL A 175 35.42 -25.60 21.32
CA VAL A 175 34.31 -25.18 22.19
C VAL A 175 34.54 -23.76 22.71
N SER A 176 35.76 -23.41 23.14
CA SER A 176 36.08 -22.05 23.58
C SER A 176 35.88 -21.00 22.47
N ILE A 177 36.27 -21.31 21.23
CA ILE A 177 36.02 -20.42 20.08
C ILE A 177 34.52 -20.25 19.84
N LEU A 178 33.74 -21.34 19.86
CA LEU A 178 32.29 -21.28 19.69
C LEU A 178 31.59 -20.50 20.80
N VAL A 179 32.06 -20.58 22.05
CA VAL A 179 31.55 -19.79 23.18
C VAL A 179 31.73 -18.29 22.89
N VAL A 180 32.89 -17.87 22.37
CA VAL A 180 33.14 -16.47 22.01
C VAL A 180 32.27 -16.04 20.83
N LEU A 181 32.16 -16.88 19.78
CA LEU A 181 31.29 -16.59 18.64
C LEU A 181 29.82 -16.49 19.05
N ALA A 182 29.34 -17.40 19.90
CA ALA A 182 27.98 -17.38 20.43
C ALA A 182 27.71 -16.12 21.27
N TRP A 183 28.69 -15.65 22.05
CA TRP A 183 28.55 -14.43 22.83
C TRP A 183 28.26 -13.20 21.95
N PHE A 184 29.06 -12.99 20.90
CA PHE A 184 28.83 -11.88 19.95
C PHE A 184 27.50 -12.04 19.21
N ASN A 185 27.22 -13.21 18.64
CA ASN A 185 25.98 -13.45 17.88
C ASN A 185 24.72 -13.25 18.73
N LEU A 186 24.77 -13.69 19.99
CA LEU A 186 23.63 -13.53 20.88
C LEU A 186 23.31 -12.06 21.18
N THR A 187 24.32 -11.17 21.23
CA THR A 187 24.04 -9.73 21.37
C THR A 187 23.30 -9.15 20.17
N VAL A 188 23.70 -9.54 18.96
CA VAL A 188 23.03 -9.12 17.72
C VAL A 188 21.57 -9.57 17.76
N ILE A 189 21.33 -10.84 18.11
CA ILE A 189 19.98 -11.41 18.17
C ILE A 189 19.10 -10.74 19.22
N LEU A 190 19.65 -10.41 20.40
CA LEU A 190 18.92 -9.69 21.43
C LEU A 190 18.58 -8.24 21.02
N MET A 191 19.40 -7.61 20.19
CA MET A 191 19.07 -6.30 19.62
C MET A 191 17.99 -6.42 18.55
N THR A 192 18.13 -7.37 17.62
CA THR A 192 17.15 -7.64 16.57
C THR A 192 15.80 -8.04 17.15
N SER A 193 15.76 -8.84 18.22
CA SER A 193 14.51 -9.18 18.91
C SER A 193 13.84 -7.98 19.57
N GLY A 194 14.61 -7.03 20.08
CA GLY A 194 14.09 -5.74 20.56
C GLY A 194 13.43 -4.93 19.44
N VAL A 195 14.09 -4.83 18.28
CA VAL A 195 13.52 -4.14 17.10
C VAL A 195 12.24 -4.85 16.64
N PHE A 196 12.22 -6.17 16.61
CA PHE A 196 11.03 -6.94 16.21
C PHE A 196 9.86 -6.81 17.19
N LEU A 197 10.12 -6.69 18.49
CA LEU A 197 9.08 -6.42 19.46
C LEU A 197 8.44 -5.05 19.20
N LEU A 198 9.25 -4.03 18.90
CA LEU A 198 8.72 -2.72 18.51
C LEU A 198 7.89 -2.82 17.23
N LEU A 199 8.38 -3.54 16.21
CA LEU A 199 7.63 -3.75 14.97
C LEU A 199 6.31 -4.48 15.20
N HIS A 200 6.30 -5.52 16.04
CA HIS A 200 5.08 -6.26 16.38
C HIS A 200 4.03 -5.33 17.03
N ASN A 201 4.47 -4.51 18.00
CA ASN A 201 3.58 -3.54 18.64
C ASN A 201 3.10 -2.48 17.66
N VAL A 202 3.99 -1.91 16.83
CA VAL A 202 3.61 -0.90 15.82
C VAL A 202 2.60 -1.47 14.83
N VAL A 203 2.80 -2.71 14.36
CA VAL A 203 1.84 -3.39 13.47
C VAL A 203 0.50 -3.60 14.17
N GLY A 204 0.51 -4.10 15.41
CA GLY A 204 -0.70 -4.30 16.21
C GLY A 204 -1.45 -2.99 16.46
N ASP A 205 -0.75 -1.95 16.91
CA ASP A 205 -1.30 -0.62 17.18
C ASP A 205 -1.86 0.02 15.92
N THR A 206 -1.17 -0.13 14.78
CA THR A 206 -1.67 0.38 13.48
C THR A 206 -2.95 -0.34 13.07
N CYS A 207 -3.00 -1.66 13.22
CA CYS A 207 -4.19 -2.45 12.90
C CYS A 207 -5.39 -2.08 13.79
N VAL A 208 -5.17 -1.94 15.10
CA VAL A 208 -6.21 -1.49 16.03
C VAL A 208 -6.66 -0.06 15.70
N ALA A 209 -5.74 0.84 15.38
CA ALA A 209 -6.08 2.21 15.00
C ALA A 209 -6.91 2.27 13.71
N MET A 210 -6.59 1.44 12.72
CA MET A 210 -7.37 1.33 11.48
C MET A 210 -8.78 0.80 11.75
N ASP A 211 -8.91 -0.23 12.58
CA ASP A 211 -10.20 -0.84 12.97
C ASP A 211 -11.08 0.12 13.78
N ASP A 212 -10.48 0.86 14.73
CA ASP A 212 -11.19 1.85 15.55
C ASP A 212 -11.68 3.02 14.70
N TRP A 213 -10.85 3.53 13.78
CA TRP A 213 -11.27 4.59 12.85
C TRP A 213 -12.42 4.13 11.94
N VAL A 214 -12.38 2.89 11.47
CA VAL A 214 -13.44 2.30 10.65
C VAL A 214 -14.79 2.22 11.38
N THR A 215 -14.75 1.87 12.67
CA THR A 215 -15.96 1.71 13.51
C THR A 215 -16.48 3.05 14.03
N HIS A 216 -15.59 4.01 14.30
CA HIS A 216 -15.92 5.33 14.84
C HIS A 216 -15.31 6.49 14.04
N PRO A 217 -15.63 6.65 12.74
CA PRO A 217 -14.99 7.66 11.87
C PRO A 217 -15.32 9.11 12.24
N GLN A 218 -16.33 9.34 13.10
CA GLN A 218 -16.75 10.67 13.57
C GLN A 218 -16.26 10.99 14.99
N ALA A 219 -15.59 10.04 15.64
CA ALA A 219 -14.88 10.31 16.89
C ALA A 219 -13.50 10.89 16.52
N HIS A 220 -13.05 11.92 17.23
CA HIS A 220 -11.68 12.44 17.09
C HIS A 220 -10.67 11.35 17.44
N THR A 221 -10.22 10.63 16.42
CA THR A 221 -9.21 9.56 16.51
C THR A 221 -7.88 10.08 15.94
N ALA A 222 -6.79 9.35 16.19
CA ALA A 222 -5.46 9.74 15.71
C ALA A 222 -5.35 9.84 14.17
N LEU A 223 -6.29 9.25 13.42
CA LEU A 223 -6.30 9.22 11.96
C LEU A 223 -7.18 10.32 11.35
N ASP A 224 -8.11 10.88 12.14
CA ASP A 224 -8.97 12.00 11.77
C ASP A 224 -8.15 13.28 11.48
N ASP A 225 -7.09 13.52 12.25
CA ASP A 225 -6.18 14.68 12.05
C ASP A 225 -5.38 14.62 10.75
N ILE A 226 -5.27 13.44 10.12
CA ILE A 226 -4.45 13.19 8.93
C ILE A 226 -5.30 13.16 7.65
N LEU A 227 -6.55 12.72 7.75
CA LEU A 227 -7.45 12.54 6.61
C LEU A 227 -8.44 13.73 6.55
N PRO A 228 -8.43 14.55 5.48
CA PRO A 228 -9.33 15.70 5.36
C PRO A 228 -10.76 15.28 4.95
N CYS A 229 -11.38 14.41 5.75
CA CYS A 229 -12.71 13.87 5.49
C CYS A 229 -13.78 14.93 5.74
N VAL A 230 -14.79 14.94 4.87
CA VAL A 230 -15.96 15.81 5.01
C VAL A 230 -17.16 14.98 5.44
N ASP A 231 -18.12 15.58 6.13
CA ASP A 231 -19.33 14.90 6.52
C ASP A 231 -20.17 14.43 5.32
N VAL A 232 -20.89 13.31 5.51
CA VAL A 232 -21.68 12.65 4.47
C VAL A 232 -22.77 13.57 3.90
N ALA A 233 -23.31 14.51 4.68
CA ALA A 233 -24.35 15.42 4.18
C ALA A 233 -23.77 16.44 3.20
N THR A 234 -22.62 17.03 3.53
CA THR A 234 -21.88 17.92 2.64
C THR A 234 -21.36 17.19 1.39
N ALA A 235 -20.88 15.95 1.54
CA ALA A 235 -20.45 15.14 0.40
C ALA A 235 -21.61 14.80 -0.55
N ASN A 236 -22.79 14.45 -0.02
CA ASN A 236 -24.00 14.25 -0.81
C ASN A 236 -24.47 15.54 -1.50
N LEU A 237 -24.31 16.70 -0.87
CA LEU A 237 -24.58 17.99 -1.50
C LEU A 237 -23.65 18.23 -2.69
N SER A 238 -22.35 17.93 -2.56
CA SER A 238 -21.40 17.97 -3.68
C SER A 238 -21.84 17.07 -4.83
N LEU A 239 -22.29 15.84 -4.52
CA LEU A 239 -22.79 14.89 -5.53
C LEU A 239 -24.00 15.46 -6.26
N TYR A 240 -24.99 15.97 -5.52
CA TYR A 240 -26.19 16.57 -6.10
C TYR A 240 -25.85 17.73 -7.02
N ARG A 241 -24.92 18.61 -6.61
CA ARG A 241 -24.45 19.73 -7.44
C ARG A 241 -23.73 19.24 -8.71
N SER A 242 -22.95 18.18 -8.61
CA SER A 242 -22.31 17.56 -9.79
C SER A 242 -23.36 17.03 -10.78
N GLN A 243 -24.39 16.33 -10.28
CA GLN A 243 -25.50 15.82 -11.10
C GLN A 243 -26.30 16.96 -11.75
N GLU A 244 -26.56 18.04 -11.01
CA GLU A 244 -27.23 19.24 -11.51
C GLU A 244 -26.44 19.89 -12.64
N VAL A 245 -25.13 20.08 -12.47
CA VAL A 245 -24.25 20.63 -13.52
C VAL A 245 -24.24 19.74 -14.76
N THR A 246 -24.17 18.41 -14.60
CA THR A 246 -24.26 17.45 -15.71
C THR A 246 -25.60 17.57 -16.45
N ALA A 247 -26.72 17.63 -15.73
CA ALA A 247 -28.04 17.78 -16.34
C ALA A 247 -28.18 19.13 -17.09
N GLN A 248 -27.63 20.22 -16.54
CA GLN A 248 -27.62 21.54 -17.18
C GLN A 248 -26.76 21.56 -18.44
N LEU A 249 -25.57 20.94 -18.43
CA LEU A 249 -24.72 20.80 -19.61
C LEU A 249 -25.42 19.99 -20.71
N VAL A 250 -26.07 18.88 -20.37
CA VAL A 250 -26.85 18.10 -21.34
C VAL A 250 -28.01 18.92 -21.91
N ALA A 251 -28.73 19.66 -21.06
CA ALA A 251 -29.82 20.53 -21.51
C ALA A 251 -29.33 21.63 -22.47
N LEU A 252 -28.17 22.22 -22.20
CA LEU A 252 -27.55 23.22 -23.07
C LEU A 252 -27.19 22.62 -24.45
N VAL A 253 -26.57 21.44 -24.47
CA VAL A 253 -26.25 20.71 -25.70
C VAL A 253 -27.52 20.36 -26.48
N ASN A 254 -28.54 19.86 -25.81
CA ASN A 254 -29.82 19.51 -26.43
C ASN A 254 -30.59 20.73 -26.97
N ASN A 255 -30.47 21.88 -26.31
CA ASN A 255 -31.02 23.13 -26.82
C ASN A 255 -30.37 23.50 -28.16
N VAL A 256 -29.06 23.38 -28.28
CA VAL A 256 -28.36 23.59 -29.55
C VAL A 256 -28.80 22.57 -30.60
N VAL A 257 -28.92 21.29 -30.26
CA VAL A 257 -29.42 20.27 -31.21
C VAL A 257 -30.82 20.63 -31.73
N VAL A 258 -31.77 20.89 -30.84
CA VAL A 258 -33.18 21.06 -31.21
C VAL A 258 -33.47 22.43 -31.83
N ASN A 259 -32.97 23.50 -31.22
CA ASN A 259 -33.33 24.87 -31.60
C ASN A 259 -32.39 25.47 -32.66
N ILE A 260 -31.18 24.94 -32.83
CA ILE A 260 -30.19 25.46 -33.78
C ILE A 260 -29.96 24.46 -34.91
N SER A 261 -29.45 23.25 -34.62
CA SER A 261 -29.06 22.29 -35.67
C SER A 261 -30.25 21.65 -36.42
N ASN A 262 -31.34 21.36 -35.70
CA ASN A 262 -32.52 20.70 -36.25
C ASN A 262 -33.61 21.65 -36.76
N ARG A 263 -33.47 22.96 -36.53
CA ARG A 263 -34.48 23.96 -36.88
C ARG A 263 -34.18 24.63 -38.23
N GLU A 264 -35.15 24.64 -39.14
CA GLU A 264 -34.99 25.32 -40.43
C GLU A 264 -34.99 26.85 -40.26
N PHE A 265 -33.88 27.48 -40.63
CA PHE A 265 -33.72 28.94 -40.66
C PHE A 265 -33.81 29.46 -42.10
N PRO A 266 -34.38 30.66 -42.34
CA PRO A 266 -34.45 31.23 -43.67
C PRO A 266 -33.05 31.65 -44.18
N PRO A 267 -32.80 31.58 -45.50
CA PRO A 267 -31.56 32.02 -46.12
C PRO A 267 -31.40 33.53 -45.93
N GLY A 268 -30.54 33.93 -45.00
CA GLY A 268 -30.30 35.34 -44.62
C GLY A 268 -30.03 35.54 -43.13
N LEU A 269 -30.38 34.58 -42.28
CA LEU A 269 -30.21 34.65 -40.83
C LEU A 269 -28.87 34.04 -40.40
N LEU A 270 -27.75 34.61 -40.88
CA LEU A 270 -26.41 34.24 -40.43
C LEU A 270 -26.18 34.70 -38.99
N PRO A 271 -25.50 33.91 -38.12
CA PRO A 271 -24.82 32.63 -38.37
C PRO A 271 -25.71 31.38 -38.13
N LEU A 272 -27.02 31.54 -37.92
CA LEU A 272 -27.94 30.44 -37.58
C LEU A 272 -28.37 29.59 -38.80
N TYR A 273 -28.13 30.07 -40.02
CA TYR A 273 -28.45 29.35 -41.25
C TYR A 273 -27.40 28.26 -41.58
N PHE A 274 -27.82 26.99 -41.54
CA PHE A 274 -27.04 25.83 -41.99
C PHE A 274 -27.67 25.19 -43.25
N ASN A 275 -26.89 24.49 -44.07
CA ASN A 275 -27.39 23.76 -45.24
C ASN A 275 -28.02 22.41 -44.80
N GLN A 276 -29.22 22.48 -44.21
CA GLN A 276 -29.87 21.42 -43.41
C GLN A 276 -30.46 20.24 -44.20
N SER A 277 -29.86 19.87 -45.32
CA SER A 277 -30.39 18.84 -46.24
C SER A 277 -30.25 17.38 -45.73
N GLY A 278 -29.97 17.16 -44.44
CA GLY A 278 -29.72 15.84 -43.82
C GLY A 278 -30.76 15.45 -42.75
N PRO A 279 -30.74 14.19 -42.26
CA PRO A 279 -31.65 13.72 -41.20
C PRO A 279 -31.47 14.52 -39.90
N LEU A 280 -32.48 14.49 -39.03
CA LEU A 280 -32.42 15.16 -37.73
C LEU A 280 -31.32 14.55 -36.87
N MET A 281 -30.56 15.41 -36.22
CA MET A 281 -29.49 15.02 -35.30
C MET A 281 -30.10 14.50 -33.99
N PRO A 282 -29.62 13.37 -33.45
CA PRO A 282 -30.12 12.83 -32.19
C PRO A 282 -29.66 13.69 -31.01
N VAL A 283 -30.51 13.78 -29.99
CA VAL A 283 -30.22 14.50 -28.73
C VAL A 283 -29.32 13.67 -27.81
N LEU A 284 -28.55 14.36 -26.97
CA LEU A 284 -27.76 13.75 -25.92
C LEU A 284 -28.68 13.24 -24.80
N CYS A 285 -28.46 12.00 -24.39
CA CYS A 285 -29.16 11.41 -23.26
C CYS A 285 -28.80 12.15 -21.97
N ASN A 286 -29.81 12.57 -21.21
CA ASN A 286 -29.62 12.99 -19.84
C ASN A 286 -29.69 11.74 -18.95
N PRO A 287 -28.66 11.38 -18.19
CA PRO A 287 -28.72 10.21 -17.32
C PRO A 287 -29.63 10.41 -16.09
N PHE A 288 -30.17 11.61 -15.89
CA PHE A 288 -31.00 11.96 -14.74
C PHE A 288 -32.43 12.36 -15.12
N ASN A 289 -33.35 12.05 -14.22
CA ASN A 289 -34.72 12.60 -14.16
C ASN A 289 -34.71 14.01 -13.52
N PRO A 290 -35.82 14.77 -13.56
CA PRO A 290 -35.91 16.09 -12.92
C PRO A 290 -35.67 16.09 -11.40
N ASP A 291 -35.89 14.95 -10.74
CA ASP A 291 -35.59 14.72 -9.32
C ASP A 291 -34.15 14.23 -9.07
N MET A 292 -33.30 14.24 -10.11
CA MET A 292 -31.93 13.69 -10.13
C MET A 292 -31.81 12.17 -9.93
N SER A 293 -32.93 11.44 -9.97
CA SER A 293 -32.87 9.97 -9.98
C SER A 293 -32.30 9.45 -11.30
N PRO A 294 -31.57 8.33 -11.30
CA PRO A 294 -30.98 7.78 -12.52
C PRO A 294 -32.08 7.32 -13.49
N ARG A 295 -31.89 7.58 -14.79
CA ARG A 295 -32.76 7.13 -15.88
C ARG A 295 -32.01 6.43 -16.98
N ALA A 296 -32.67 5.48 -17.63
CA ALA A 296 -32.18 4.90 -18.88
C ALA A 296 -32.43 5.85 -20.05
N CYS A 297 -31.54 5.80 -21.06
CA CYS A 297 -31.70 6.56 -22.28
C CYS A 297 -32.85 6.02 -23.13
N ALA A 298 -33.65 6.91 -23.69
CA ALA A 298 -34.76 6.55 -24.57
C ALA A 298 -34.25 6.15 -25.97
N PRO A 299 -35.00 5.32 -26.73
CA PRO A 299 -34.65 5.02 -28.11
C PRO A 299 -34.52 6.31 -28.95
N GLY A 300 -33.35 6.49 -29.59
CA GLY A 300 -33.04 7.68 -30.39
C GLY A 300 -32.22 8.76 -29.67
N GLU A 301 -32.00 8.64 -28.36
CA GLU A 301 -30.98 9.42 -27.64
C GLU A 301 -29.59 8.79 -27.83
N VAL A 302 -28.54 9.62 -27.85
CA VAL A 302 -27.14 9.16 -27.85
C VAL A 302 -26.55 9.28 -26.46
N ASP A 303 -25.77 8.28 -26.03
CA ASP A 303 -25.03 8.32 -24.76
C ASP A 303 -23.75 9.15 -24.90
N PHE A 304 -23.11 9.49 -23.77
CA PHE A 304 -21.88 10.29 -23.77
C PHE A 304 -20.72 9.69 -24.57
N LYS A 305 -20.58 8.37 -24.60
CA LYS A 305 -19.47 7.65 -25.28
C LYS A 305 -19.69 7.54 -26.79
N SER A 306 -20.95 7.44 -27.23
CA SER A 306 -21.32 7.31 -28.63
C SER A 306 -21.59 8.64 -29.31
N ALA A 307 -21.96 9.69 -28.56
CA ALA A 307 -22.34 11.00 -29.06
C ALA A 307 -21.34 11.60 -30.07
N ALA A 308 -20.05 11.65 -29.74
CA ALA A 308 -19.04 12.21 -30.65
C ALA A 308 -19.02 11.49 -32.01
N ARG A 309 -19.09 10.15 -32.00
CA ARG A 309 -19.08 9.33 -33.22
C ARG A 309 -20.33 9.50 -34.05
N GLU A 310 -21.49 9.53 -33.40
CA GLU A 310 -22.79 9.67 -34.08
C GLU A 310 -22.96 11.08 -34.65
N TRP A 311 -22.58 12.11 -33.90
CA TRP A 311 -22.67 13.51 -34.34
C TRP A 311 -21.68 13.89 -35.43
N LYS A 312 -20.53 13.22 -35.53
CA LYS A 312 -19.55 13.46 -36.60
C LYS A 312 -20.14 13.31 -37.99
N ARG A 313 -21.17 12.45 -38.15
CA ARG A 313 -21.85 12.22 -39.44
C ARG A 313 -22.67 13.43 -39.92
N PHE A 314 -22.93 14.40 -39.05
CA PHE A 314 -23.74 15.58 -39.33
C PHE A 314 -22.89 16.85 -39.55
N GLU A 315 -21.57 16.73 -39.46
CA GLU A 315 -20.63 17.83 -39.67
C GLU A 315 -20.53 18.20 -41.16
N CYS A 316 -20.58 19.50 -41.46
CA CYS A 316 -20.41 20.05 -42.79
C CYS A 316 -18.98 20.57 -43.00
N ARG A 317 -18.57 20.73 -44.27
CA ARG A 317 -17.39 21.53 -44.62
C ARG A 317 -17.78 23.00 -44.61
N THR A 318 -16.95 23.85 -44.01
CA THR A 318 -17.23 25.28 -43.86
C THR A 318 -16.61 26.14 -44.96
N ALA A 319 -17.23 27.29 -45.21
CA ALA A 319 -16.67 28.39 -46.00
C ALA A 319 -16.87 29.71 -45.23
N GLY A 320 -15.92 30.64 -45.39
CA GLY A 320 -15.88 31.91 -44.67
C GLY A 320 -14.70 32.00 -43.68
N PRO A 321 -14.47 33.16 -43.04
CA PRO A 321 -13.44 33.32 -42.03
C PRO A 321 -13.84 32.66 -40.69
N PRO A 322 -12.86 32.19 -39.89
CA PRO A 322 -13.11 31.56 -38.60
C PRO A 322 -13.98 32.45 -37.69
N GLY A 323 -15.01 31.86 -37.10
CA GLY A 323 -16.02 32.54 -36.28
C GLY A 323 -17.22 33.15 -37.04
N SER A 324 -17.23 33.06 -38.37
CA SER A 324 -18.40 33.36 -39.21
C SER A 324 -18.62 32.30 -40.29
N GLU A 325 -18.10 31.10 -40.02
CA GLU A 325 -18.10 29.97 -40.92
C GLU A 325 -19.52 29.44 -41.17
N VAL A 326 -19.84 29.21 -42.45
CA VAL A 326 -21.13 28.67 -42.88
C VAL A 326 -20.90 27.32 -43.54
N CYS A 327 -21.83 26.38 -43.36
CA CYS A 327 -21.79 25.10 -44.06
C CYS A 327 -21.86 25.28 -45.59
N ALA A 328 -20.77 24.95 -46.28
CA ALA A 328 -20.67 24.91 -47.74
C ALA A 328 -21.24 23.62 -48.32
N THR A 329 -21.19 22.52 -47.57
CA THR A 329 -21.81 21.22 -47.92
C THR A 329 -23.05 20.95 -47.09
N PRO A 330 -23.95 20.04 -47.52
CA PRO A 330 -25.03 19.54 -46.67
C PRO A 330 -24.51 19.09 -45.30
N GLY A 331 -25.17 19.53 -44.23
CA GLY A 331 -24.85 19.19 -42.85
C GLY A 331 -25.55 20.10 -41.85
N ARG A 332 -25.58 19.69 -40.58
CA ARG A 332 -26.30 20.38 -39.49
C ARG A 332 -25.38 20.97 -38.43
N LEU A 333 -24.07 20.77 -38.56
CA LEU A 333 -23.08 21.19 -37.57
C LEU A 333 -21.80 21.69 -38.24
N THR A 334 -21.29 22.85 -37.81
CA THR A 334 -19.95 23.30 -38.19
C THR A 334 -18.89 22.57 -37.35
N PRO A 335 -17.63 22.49 -37.81
CA PRO A 335 -16.54 21.91 -37.03
C PRO A 335 -16.38 22.56 -35.64
N ALA A 336 -16.58 23.88 -35.55
CA ALA A 336 -16.55 24.60 -34.29
C ALA A 336 -17.68 24.14 -33.34
N ALA A 337 -18.94 24.11 -33.81
CA ALA A 337 -20.07 23.65 -33.02
C ALA A 337 -19.95 22.18 -32.61
N TYR A 338 -19.44 21.32 -33.50
CA TYR A 338 -19.11 19.93 -33.22
C TYR A 338 -18.10 19.81 -32.07
N GLY A 339 -17.00 20.57 -32.15
CA GLY A 339 -16.02 20.66 -31.07
C GLY A 339 -16.69 21.00 -29.74
N GLN A 340 -17.44 22.11 -29.69
CA GLN A 340 -18.08 22.59 -28.45
C GLN A 340 -19.02 21.55 -27.83
N MET A 341 -19.85 20.90 -28.65
CA MET A 341 -20.78 19.88 -28.17
C MET A 341 -20.06 18.63 -27.66
N THR A 342 -19.02 18.17 -28.36
CA THR A 342 -18.26 16.99 -27.93
C THR A 342 -17.50 17.21 -26.63
N ALA A 343 -17.00 18.40 -26.36
CA ALA A 343 -16.39 18.65 -25.07
C ALA A 343 -17.37 18.87 -23.93
N ALA A 344 -18.49 19.56 -24.18
CA ALA A 344 -19.56 19.61 -23.18
C ALA A 344 -20.02 18.19 -22.80
N THR A 345 -20.06 17.29 -23.78
CA THR A 345 -20.31 15.85 -23.59
C THR A 345 -19.19 15.18 -22.78
N SER A 346 -17.92 15.43 -23.09
CA SER A 346 -16.78 14.86 -22.35
C SER A 346 -16.73 15.30 -20.90
N VAL A 347 -17.03 16.57 -20.61
CA VAL A 347 -17.11 17.09 -19.23
C VAL A 347 -18.29 16.46 -18.50
N SER A 348 -19.45 16.39 -19.15
CA SER A 348 -20.65 15.74 -18.61
C SER A 348 -20.39 14.26 -18.30
N GLN A 349 -19.65 13.57 -19.18
CA GLN A 349 -19.21 12.20 -18.97
C GLN A 349 -18.29 12.10 -17.75
N GLY A 350 -17.28 12.97 -17.65
CA GLY A 350 -16.35 12.96 -16.53
C GLY A 350 -17.05 13.18 -15.18
N LEU A 351 -17.97 14.15 -15.11
CA LEU A 351 -18.76 14.40 -13.90
C LEU A 351 -19.68 13.22 -13.57
N TYR A 352 -20.29 12.59 -14.58
CA TYR A 352 -21.17 11.44 -14.40
C TYR A 352 -20.41 10.18 -13.94
N GLU A 353 -19.28 9.86 -14.57
CA GLU A 353 -18.52 8.64 -14.30
C GLU A 353 -17.67 8.74 -13.03
N TYR A 354 -16.99 9.88 -12.81
CA TYR A 354 -16.06 10.04 -11.68
C TYR A 354 -16.69 10.76 -10.48
N GLY A 355 -17.84 11.41 -10.63
CA GLY A 355 -18.54 12.11 -9.55
C GLY A 355 -18.74 11.25 -8.28
N PRO A 356 -19.28 10.02 -8.38
CA PRO A 356 -19.43 9.14 -7.22
C PRO A 356 -18.11 8.82 -6.53
N PHE A 357 -17.05 8.55 -7.29
CA PHE A 357 -15.72 8.25 -6.74
C PHE A 357 -15.10 9.46 -6.03
N LEU A 358 -15.21 10.65 -6.61
CA LEU A 358 -14.73 11.88 -5.97
C LEU A 358 -15.44 12.17 -4.64
N VAL A 359 -16.73 11.83 -4.55
CA VAL A 359 -17.52 11.96 -3.32
C VAL A 359 -17.08 10.92 -2.30
N GLN A 360 -16.77 9.69 -2.72
CA GLN A 360 -16.21 8.65 -1.84
C GLN A 360 -14.82 8.99 -1.30
N LEU A 361 -14.03 9.77 -2.06
CA LEU A 361 -12.79 10.34 -1.55
C LEU A 361 -13.06 11.48 -0.57
N GLN A 362 -14.07 12.31 -0.84
CA GLN A 362 -14.42 13.45 0.00
C GLN A 362 -14.95 13.03 1.38
N ASP A 363 -15.83 12.03 1.45
CA ASP A 363 -16.38 11.50 2.70
C ASP A 363 -15.51 10.39 3.33
N CYS A 364 -14.37 10.09 2.71
CA CYS A 364 -13.44 9.04 3.10
C CYS A 364 -14.04 7.62 3.15
N SER A 365 -15.20 7.37 2.56
CA SER A 365 -15.76 6.02 2.45
C SER A 365 -14.82 5.07 1.70
N PHE A 366 -14.12 5.57 0.67
CA PHE A 366 -13.08 4.81 -0.04
C PHE A 366 -11.93 4.38 0.89
N VAL A 367 -11.46 5.32 1.73
CA VAL A 367 -10.39 5.05 2.71
C VAL A 367 -10.87 4.07 3.77
N ARG A 368 -12.13 4.18 4.19
CA ARG A 368 -12.79 3.26 5.12
C ARG A 368 -12.89 1.85 4.59
N GLU A 369 -13.32 1.66 3.34
CA GLU A 369 -13.33 0.35 2.69
C GLU A 369 -11.92 -0.23 2.55
N THR A 370 -10.94 0.61 2.23
CA THR A 370 -9.53 0.21 2.14
C THR A 370 -9.00 -0.26 3.50
N PHE A 371 -9.25 0.49 4.57
CA PHE A 371 -8.81 0.15 5.92
C PHE A 371 -9.53 -1.06 6.49
N LEU A 372 -10.83 -1.19 6.23
CA LEU A 372 -11.60 -2.41 6.51
C LEU A 372 -10.93 -3.63 5.89
N SER A 373 -10.62 -3.55 4.59
CA SER A 373 -9.99 -4.66 3.88
C SER A 373 -8.61 -5.01 4.46
N ILE A 374 -7.82 -4.01 4.87
CA ILE A 374 -6.51 -4.25 5.50
C ILE A 374 -6.69 -4.86 6.91
N SER A 375 -7.61 -4.33 7.70
CA SER A 375 -7.94 -4.82 9.04
C SER A 375 -8.40 -6.28 8.99
N ASP A 376 -9.32 -6.63 8.09
CA ASP A 376 -9.88 -7.98 8.00
C ASP A 376 -8.92 -8.99 7.35
N ASN A 377 -8.27 -8.61 6.25
CA ASN A 377 -7.56 -9.58 5.40
C ASN A 377 -6.04 -9.63 5.64
N ASN A 378 -5.43 -8.56 6.16
CA ASN A 378 -3.97 -8.43 6.22
C ASN A 378 -3.45 -8.39 7.67
N CYS A 379 -4.12 -7.64 8.55
CA CYS A 379 -3.71 -7.46 9.94
C CYS A 379 -3.59 -8.77 10.76
N PRO A 380 -4.54 -9.71 10.72
CA PRO A 380 -4.44 -10.96 11.47
C PRO A 380 -3.23 -11.81 11.07
N GLY A 381 -2.84 -11.77 9.79
CA GLY A 381 -1.64 -12.41 9.29
C GLY A 381 -0.38 -11.73 9.80
N LEU A 382 -0.30 -10.40 9.64
CA LEU A 382 0.85 -9.60 10.08
C LEU A 382 1.12 -9.74 11.58
N GLU A 383 0.09 -9.68 12.42
CA GLU A 383 0.21 -9.83 13.88
C GLU A 383 0.66 -11.25 14.24
N ARG A 384 0.04 -12.27 13.66
CA ARG A 384 0.36 -13.68 13.93
C ARG A 384 1.79 -14.03 13.51
N TYR A 385 2.22 -13.62 12.32
CA TYR A 385 3.53 -13.97 11.79
C TYR A 385 4.66 -13.17 12.46
N SER A 386 4.44 -11.90 12.77
CA SER A 386 5.39 -11.12 13.59
C SER A 386 5.56 -11.72 14.98
N ARG A 387 4.47 -12.24 15.60
CA ARG A 387 4.55 -12.98 16.85
C ARG A 387 5.38 -14.26 16.73
N HIS A 388 5.26 -15.02 15.63
CA HIS A 388 6.09 -16.21 15.40
C HIS A 388 7.58 -15.86 15.31
N VAL A 389 7.94 -14.78 14.61
CA VAL A 389 9.32 -14.28 14.53
C VAL A 389 9.84 -13.96 15.94
N TYR A 390 9.07 -13.20 16.72
CA TYR A 390 9.44 -12.83 18.08
C TYR A 390 9.64 -14.06 18.99
N VAL A 391 8.70 -15.01 18.96
CA VAL A 391 8.79 -16.26 19.74
C VAL A 391 10.00 -17.09 19.33
N GLY A 392 10.28 -17.21 18.02
CA GLY A 392 11.47 -17.90 17.51
C GLY A 392 12.76 -17.30 18.05
N LEU A 393 12.88 -15.97 18.03
CA LEU A 393 14.04 -15.25 18.57
C LEU A 393 14.22 -15.47 20.09
N ILE A 394 13.14 -15.50 20.87
CA ILE A 394 13.22 -15.81 22.31
C ILE A 394 13.71 -17.24 22.54
N ILE A 395 13.15 -18.22 21.83
CA ILE A 395 13.52 -19.64 22.00
C ILE A 395 15.00 -19.83 21.66
N ILE A 396 15.46 -19.29 20.52
CA ILE A 396 16.87 -19.39 20.09
C ILE A 396 17.78 -18.71 21.12
N SER A 397 17.46 -17.48 21.53
CA SER A 397 18.31 -16.75 22.47
C SER A 397 18.40 -17.46 23.83
N GLY A 398 17.28 -17.86 24.41
CA GLY A 398 17.26 -18.60 25.68
C GLY A 398 17.99 -19.95 25.60
N ALA A 399 17.77 -20.71 24.52
CA ALA A 399 18.39 -22.02 24.34
C ALA A 399 19.91 -21.92 24.14
N VAL A 400 20.40 -20.96 23.35
CA VAL A 400 21.84 -20.78 23.12
C VAL A 400 22.54 -20.20 24.35
N MET A 401 21.92 -19.26 25.09
CA MET A 401 22.45 -18.78 26.38
C MET A 401 22.79 -19.94 27.31
N LEU A 402 21.84 -20.87 27.47
CA LEU A 402 22.02 -22.05 28.33
C LEU A 402 23.02 -23.04 27.71
N SER A 403 22.96 -23.26 26.39
CA SER A 403 23.84 -24.19 25.68
C SER A 403 25.32 -23.84 25.87
N VAL A 404 25.67 -22.55 25.80
CA VAL A 404 27.05 -22.07 25.98
C VAL A 404 27.60 -22.46 27.37
N VAL A 405 26.79 -22.36 28.42
CA VAL A 405 27.16 -22.78 29.77
C VAL A 405 27.35 -24.30 29.84
N PHE A 406 26.40 -25.06 29.30
CA PHE A 406 26.46 -26.52 29.33
C PHE A 406 27.57 -27.11 28.46
N TRP A 407 27.95 -26.45 27.35
CA TRP A 407 29.12 -26.85 26.55
C TRP A 407 30.39 -26.80 27.41
N MET A 408 30.59 -25.73 28.19
CA MET A 408 31.75 -25.63 29.07
C MET A 408 31.70 -26.66 30.21
N VAL A 409 30.55 -26.84 30.85
CA VAL A 409 30.38 -27.79 31.96
C VAL A 409 30.63 -29.24 31.50
N HIS A 410 30.01 -29.66 30.40
CA HIS A 410 30.14 -31.02 29.89
C HIS A 410 31.57 -31.33 29.44
N THR A 411 32.22 -30.39 28.75
CA THR A 411 33.63 -30.54 28.30
C THR A 411 34.61 -30.61 29.49
N ARG A 412 34.30 -29.93 30.60
CA ARG A 412 35.07 -30.04 31.87
C ARG A 412 34.87 -31.39 32.54
N GLN A 413 33.62 -31.84 32.70
CA GLN A 413 33.28 -33.12 33.33
C GLN A 413 33.83 -34.32 32.54
N ARG A 414 33.81 -34.26 31.21
CA ARG A 414 34.37 -35.32 30.37
C ARG A 414 35.88 -35.52 30.61
N ARG A 415 36.64 -34.43 30.77
CA ARG A 415 38.08 -34.54 31.14
C ARG A 415 38.26 -35.15 32.53
N ARG A 416 37.44 -34.74 33.50
CA ARG A 416 37.48 -35.34 34.85
C ARG A 416 37.22 -36.85 34.78
N ARG A 417 36.25 -37.29 33.98
CA ARG A 417 35.99 -38.72 33.72
C ARG A 417 37.18 -39.43 33.07
N ALA A 418 37.85 -38.78 32.12
CA ALA A 418 39.04 -39.36 31.47
C ALA A 418 40.22 -39.49 32.45
N MET A 419 40.46 -38.48 33.28
CA MET A 419 41.49 -38.49 34.34
C MET A 419 41.18 -39.56 35.41
N ALA A 420 39.93 -39.66 35.85
CA ALA A 420 39.49 -40.65 36.84
C ALA A 420 39.50 -42.11 36.33
N LYS A 421 39.62 -42.33 35.01
CA LYS A 421 39.83 -43.67 34.42
C LYS A 421 41.30 -44.04 34.25
N GLN A 422 42.22 -43.07 34.39
CA GLN A 422 43.67 -43.27 34.24
C GLN A 422 44.38 -43.47 35.59
N LEU A 423 43.72 -43.06 36.69
CA LEU A 423 44.00 -43.45 38.07
C LEU A 423 43.33 -44.80 38.35
#